data_AF-A0A0C5WRX8-F1
#
_entry.id   AF-A0A0C5WRX8-F1
#
_cell.length_a   1.000
_cell.length_b   1.000
_cell.length_c   1.000
_cell.angle_alpha   90.00
_cell.angle_beta   90.00
_cell.angle_gamma   90.00
#
_symmetry.space_group_name_H-M   'P 1'
#
loop_
_entity.id
_entity.type
_entity.pdbx_description
1 polymer ?
#
loop_
_entity_poly.entity_id
_entity_poly.type
_entity_poly.pdbx_seq_one_letter_code
_entity_poly.pdbx_strand_id
1 'polypeptide(L)'
;MKSIYLYDVGIRPWEQTTSVADHRFATITVVQRSVSDLLGLWLTLVTSVSERLPRALKWRTVGHSIEGSKVQELKLLKQLRSGLVNDDLLRKNEDSNIYSYVKRLSESMSEFDLNTITQAQYTSLLFLPDREPSIATVWKVFKNSDTGLDAMGMERTLDLLDNLLICRVTESDTHVSTQFIGVVEQVDELLVKLNDLNITRVESDDVAKLISN
;
A
#
# COMPACT_ATOMS: atom_id res chain seq x y z
N MET A 1 -4.11 8.55 -21.29
CA MET A 1 -3.99 9.70 -20.38
C MET A 1 -2.51 9.94 -20.10
N LYS A 2 -2.06 11.21 -19.99
CA LYS A 2 -0.72 11.49 -19.43
C LYS A 2 -0.74 11.20 -17.93
N SER A 3 0.40 10.79 -17.36
CA SER A 3 0.54 10.68 -15.89
C SER A 3 0.18 12.01 -15.23
N ILE A 4 -0.64 11.95 -14.19
CA ILE A 4 -0.90 13.09 -13.30
C ILE A 4 -0.67 12.66 -11.86
N TYR A 5 -0.43 13.63 -10.98
CA TYR A 5 -0.38 13.35 -9.55
C TYR A 5 -1.16 14.39 -8.74
N LEU A 6 -1.63 13.95 -7.58
CA LEU A 6 -2.20 14.76 -6.52
C LEU A 6 -1.28 14.71 -5.30
N TYR A 7 -1.30 15.79 -4.53
CA TYR A 7 -0.65 15.86 -3.23
C TYR A 7 -1.65 16.43 -2.22
N ASP A 8 -1.93 15.65 -1.19
CA ASP A 8 -2.86 15.99 -0.13
C ASP A 8 -2.14 15.95 1.21
N VAL A 9 -2.31 17.02 2.00
CA VAL A 9 -1.92 17.00 3.42
C VAL A 9 -2.95 16.13 4.17
N GLY A 10 -2.45 15.24 5.01
CA GLY A 10 -3.22 14.19 5.68
C GLY A 10 -3.26 12.86 4.93
N ILE A 11 -4.10 11.95 5.44
CA ILE A 11 -4.31 10.61 4.87
C ILE A 11 -5.62 10.63 4.08
N ARG A 12 -5.52 10.52 2.76
CA ARG A 12 -6.66 10.55 1.82
C ARG A 12 -6.65 9.36 0.87
N PRO A 13 -7.16 8.19 1.29
CA PRO A 13 -7.15 6.99 0.46
C PRO A 13 -8.10 7.17 -0.73
N TRP A 14 -7.64 6.85 -1.93
CA TRP A 14 -8.31 7.21 -3.18
C TRP A 14 -9.70 6.59 -3.31
N GLU A 15 -9.84 5.34 -2.89
CA GLU A 15 -11.08 4.56 -3.00
C GLU A 15 -12.02 4.73 -1.80
N GLN A 16 -11.67 5.56 -0.81
CA GLN A 16 -12.40 5.66 0.45
C GLN A 16 -13.01 7.04 0.65
N THR A 17 -14.17 7.07 1.29
CA THR A 17 -14.83 8.33 1.67
C THR A 17 -14.28 8.94 2.95
N THR A 18 -13.56 8.15 3.75
CA THR A 18 -12.96 8.58 5.00
C THR A 18 -11.56 9.13 4.76
N SER A 19 -11.23 10.21 5.47
CA SER A 19 -9.91 10.83 5.45
C SER A 19 -9.52 11.28 6.85
N VAL A 20 -8.23 11.48 7.06
CA VAL A 20 -7.65 12.03 8.29
C VAL A 20 -6.89 13.30 7.93
N ALA A 21 -7.22 14.41 8.58
CA ALA A 21 -6.64 15.73 8.31
C ALA A 21 -5.42 16.04 9.20
N ASP A 22 -4.66 15.03 9.60
CA ASP A 22 -3.45 15.21 10.41
C ASP A 22 -2.29 15.72 9.53
N HIS A 23 -1.81 16.91 9.86
CA HIS A 23 -0.75 17.60 9.12
C HIS A 23 0.63 16.95 9.24
N ARG A 24 0.82 15.97 10.14
CA ARG A 24 2.05 15.17 10.24
C ARG A 24 2.20 14.20 9.07
N PHE A 25 1.10 13.88 8.39
CA PHE A 25 1.06 12.93 7.29
C PHE A 25 0.72 13.61 5.97
N ALA A 26 1.08 12.95 4.88
CA ALA A 26 0.68 13.34 3.53
C ALA A 26 0.35 12.11 2.68
N THR A 27 -0.39 12.35 1.62
CA THR A 27 -0.75 11.37 0.60
C THR A 27 -0.37 11.92 -0.77
N ILE A 28 0.47 11.19 -1.49
CA ILE A 28 0.66 11.38 -2.93
C ILE A 28 -0.17 10.33 -3.66
N THR A 29 -0.96 10.76 -4.63
CA THR A 29 -1.69 9.87 -5.53
C THR A 29 -1.21 10.08 -6.95
N VAL A 30 -0.67 9.05 -7.59
CA VAL A 30 -0.30 9.07 -9.01
C VAL A 30 -1.37 8.31 -9.78
N VAL A 31 -1.93 8.94 -10.81
CA VAL A 31 -3.02 8.37 -11.62
C VAL A 31 -2.54 8.12 -13.04
N GLN A 32 -2.88 6.93 -13.55
CA GLN A 32 -2.54 6.45 -14.88
C GLN A 32 -3.70 5.68 -15.52
N ARG A 33 -3.62 5.44 -16.83
CA ARG A 33 -4.70 4.76 -17.56
C ARG A 33 -4.79 3.27 -17.21
N SER A 34 -3.66 2.61 -17.04
CA SER A 34 -3.60 1.16 -16.79
C SER A 34 -2.39 0.79 -15.93
N VAL A 35 -2.43 -0.40 -15.32
CA VAL A 35 -1.29 -0.93 -14.54
C VAL A 35 0.00 -0.97 -15.37
N SER A 36 -0.11 -1.34 -16.66
CA SER A 36 1.03 -1.37 -17.57
C SER A 36 1.63 0.02 -17.81
N ASP A 37 0.79 1.05 -17.94
CA ASP A 37 1.24 2.44 -18.12
C ASP A 37 1.86 3.01 -16.83
N LEU A 38 1.39 2.54 -15.68
CA LEU A 38 1.88 2.95 -14.37
C LEU A 38 3.24 2.33 -14.02
N LEU A 39 3.52 1.12 -14.49
CA LEU A 39 4.65 0.30 -14.05
C LEU A 39 6.01 1.03 -14.12
N GLY A 40 6.30 1.73 -15.22
CA GLY A 40 7.58 2.44 -15.39
C GLY A 40 7.76 3.59 -14.40
N LEU A 41 6.69 4.38 -14.19
CA LEU A 41 6.69 5.47 -13.21
C LEU A 41 6.77 4.91 -11.79
N TRP A 42 5.97 3.88 -11.48
CA TRP A 42 5.97 3.22 -10.19
C TRP A 42 7.35 2.66 -9.84
N LEU A 43 8.02 1.97 -10.78
CA LEU A 43 9.35 1.42 -10.57
C LEU A 43 10.37 2.53 -10.24
N THR A 44 10.28 3.67 -10.94
CA THR A 44 11.15 4.83 -10.68
C THR A 44 10.94 5.37 -9.26
N LEU A 45 9.68 5.55 -8.86
CA LEU A 45 9.34 6.06 -7.52
C LEU A 45 9.77 5.07 -6.43
N VAL A 46 9.43 3.78 -6.57
CA VAL A 46 9.77 2.75 -5.58
C VAL A 46 11.27 2.52 -5.47
N THR A 47 12.03 2.65 -6.56
CA THR A 47 13.49 2.61 -6.50
C THR A 47 14.00 3.75 -5.62
N SER A 48 13.50 4.98 -5.83
CA SER A 48 13.85 6.13 -4.99
C SER A 48 13.42 5.97 -3.52
N VAL A 49 12.29 5.31 -3.25
CA VAL A 49 11.88 4.98 -1.88
C VAL A 49 12.86 3.98 -1.27
N SER A 50 13.22 2.94 -2.02
CA SER A 50 14.06 1.83 -1.55
C SER A 50 15.50 2.26 -1.26
N GLU A 51 15.99 3.36 -1.84
CA GLU A 51 17.28 3.96 -1.46
C GLU A 51 17.32 4.42 0.02
N ARG A 52 16.16 4.76 0.60
CA ARG A 52 16.03 5.28 1.97
C ARG A 52 15.36 4.30 2.92
N LEU A 53 14.35 3.60 2.41
CA LEU A 53 13.55 2.60 3.09
C LEU A 53 13.76 1.25 2.39
N PRO A 54 14.96 0.65 2.54
CA PRO A 54 15.39 -0.51 1.74
C PRO A 54 14.58 -1.77 2.02
N ARG A 55 13.84 -1.82 3.14
CA ARG A 55 13.06 -2.98 3.51
C ARG A 55 11.62 -2.84 3.02
N ALA A 56 11.28 -3.62 2.01
CA ALA A 56 9.92 -3.75 1.50
C ALA A 56 9.21 -5.00 2.05
N LEU A 57 8.00 -4.80 2.59
CA LEU A 57 7.11 -5.85 3.04
C LEU A 57 5.76 -5.75 2.32
N LYS A 58 5.08 -6.88 2.21
CA LYS A 58 3.68 -6.96 1.77
C LYS A 58 2.83 -7.39 2.96
N TRP A 59 1.88 -6.56 3.34
CA TRP A 59 0.82 -6.94 4.27
C TRP A 59 -0.45 -7.30 3.49
N ARG A 60 -1.11 -8.38 3.89
CA ARG A 60 -2.39 -8.78 3.31
C ARG A 60 -3.29 -9.49 4.32
N THR A 61 -4.57 -9.16 4.27
CA THR A 61 -5.64 -9.87 4.99
C THR A 61 -6.35 -10.84 4.04
N VAL A 62 -6.72 -12.01 4.56
CA VAL A 62 -7.34 -13.10 3.80
C VAL A 62 -8.33 -13.86 4.67
N GLY A 63 -9.33 -14.45 4.03
CA GLY A 63 -10.22 -15.41 4.68
C GLY A 63 -11.54 -14.85 5.19
N HIS A 64 -11.92 -13.63 4.82
CA HIS A 64 -13.22 -13.02 5.19
C HIS A 64 -14.44 -13.86 4.77
N SER A 65 -14.33 -14.66 3.71
CA SER A 65 -15.44 -15.39 3.10
C SER A 65 -15.49 -16.89 3.41
N ILE A 66 -14.58 -17.42 4.22
CA ILE A 66 -14.44 -18.87 4.48
C ILE A 66 -14.80 -19.26 5.91
N GLU A 67 -15.38 -18.34 6.68
CA GLU A 67 -15.80 -18.59 8.05
C GLU A 67 -16.75 -19.79 8.14
N GLY A 68 -16.44 -20.74 9.02
CA GLY A 68 -17.23 -21.95 9.23
C GLY A 68 -16.87 -23.17 8.36
N SER A 69 -15.98 -23.03 7.36
CA SER A 69 -15.56 -24.16 6.51
C SER A 69 -14.11 -24.58 6.74
N LYS A 70 -13.91 -25.56 7.64
CA LYS A 70 -12.58 -26.07 8.01
C LYS A 70 -11.78 -26.59 6.81
N VAL A 71 -12.44 -27.17 5.81
CA VAL A 71 -11.78 -27.67 4.59
C VAL A 71 -11.25 -26.53 3.73
N GLN A 72 -12.06 -25.47 3.54
CA GLN A 72 -11.64 -24.28 2.79
C GLN A 72 -10.53 -23.52 3.52
N GLU A 73 -10.63 -23.42 4.86
CA GLU A 73 -9.59 -22.83 5.70
C GLU A 73 -8.25 -23.58 5.57
N LEU A 74 -8.26 -24.92 5.66
CA LEU A 74 -7.06 -25.72 5.47
C LEU A 74 -6.47 -25.60 4.06
N LYS A 75 -7.32 -25.56 3.02
CA LYS A 75 -6.88 -25.35 1.63
C LYS A 75 -6.24 -23.98 1.45
N LEU A 76 -6.86 -22.93 1.99
CA LEU A 76 -6.32 -21.57 1.98
C LEU A 76 -4.95 -21.52 2.67
N LEU A 77 -4.85 -22.07 3.89
CA LEU A 77 -3.59 -22.08 4.64
C LEU A 77 -2.47 -22.79 3.88
N LYS A 78 -2.78 -23.92 3.22
CA LYS A 78 -1.80 -24.63 2.40
C LYS A 78 -1.32 -23.77 1.22
N GLN A 79 -2.23 -23.07 0.55
CA GLN A 79 -1.90 -22.18 -0.57
C GLN A 79 -1.09 -20.95 -0.12
N LEU A 80 -1.43 -20.36 1.02
CA LEU A 80 -0.70 -19.22 1.56
C LEU A 80 0.72 -19.63 1.97
N ARG A 81 0.86 -20.74 2.69
CA ARG A 81 2.17 -21.24 3.14
C ARG A 81 3.12 -21.59 2.01
N SER A 82 2.63 -22.04 0.85
CA SER A 82 3.51 -22.32 -0.29
C SER A 82 4.20 -21.06 -0.86
N GLY A 83 3.67 -19.87 -0.60
CA GLY A 83 4.24 -18.60 -1.05
C GLY A 83 5.03 -17.84 0.01
N LEU A 84 5.16 -18.39 1.22
CA LEU A 84 5.83 -17.77 2.37
C LEU A 84 7.15 -18.49 2.67
N VAL A 85 8.16 -17.73 3.07
CA VAL A 85 9.46 -18.25 3.53
C VAL A 85 9.57 -18.17 5.07
N ASN A 86 10.61 -18.78 5.64
CA ASN A 86 10.73 -18.98 7.10
C ASN A 86 10.66 -17.70 7.95
N ASP A 87 11.04 -16.55 7.39
CA ASP A 87 11.00 -15.26 8.10
C ASP A 87 9.68 -14.50 7.91
N ASP A 88 8.78 -14.99 7.05
CA ASP A 88 7.45 -14.41 6.86
C ASP A 88 6.50 -14.82 8.00
N LEU A 89 5.49 -14.00 8.25
CA LEU A 89 4.50 -14.26 9.29
C LEU A 89 3.12 -14.43 8.67
N LEU A 90 2.45 -15.55 8.98
CA LEU A 90 1.03 -15.78 8.72
C LEU A 90 0.36 -16.16 10.04
N ARG A 91 -0.63 -15.37 10.47
CA ARG A 91 -1.31 -15.59 11.74
C ARG A 91 -2.80 -15.23 11.65
N LYS A 92 -3.62 -15.96 12.40
CA LYS A 92 -5.04 -15.62 12.62
C LYS A 92 -5.12 -14.61 13.74
N ASN A 93 -5.88 -13.55 13.55
CA ASN A 93 -6.28 -12.68 14.64
C ASN A 93 -7.45 -13.34 15.38
N GLU A 94 -7.30 -13.51 16.69
CA GLU A 94 -8.28 -14.16 17.55
C GLU A 94 -9.55 -13.31 17.72
N ASP A 95 -9.42 -11.98 17.61
CA ASP A 95 -10.53 -11.04 17.81
C ASP A 95 -11.44 -10.98 16.56
N SER A 96 -10.84 -11.00 15.37
CA SER A 96 -11.55 -10.85 14.09
C SER A 96 -11.79 -12.16 13.35
N ASN A 97 -11.16 -13.26 13.79
CA ASN A 97 -11.08 -14.54 13.08
C ASN A 97 -10.50 -14.47 11.65
N ILE A 98 -9.89 -13.35 11.26
CA ILE A 98 -9.30 -13.16 9.94
C ILE A 98 -7.83 -13.58 9.96
N TYR A 99 -7.38 -14.19 8.88
CA TYR A 99 -5.95 -14.44 8.68
C TYR A 99 -5.32 -13.21 8.03
N SER A 100 -4.12 -12.87 8.47
CA SER A 100 -3.30 -11.91 7.77
C SER A 100 -1.85 -12.37 7.75
N TYR A 101 -1.12 -11.92 6.74
CA TYR A 101 0.30 -12.18 6.62
C TYR A 101 1.08 -10.90 6.39
N VAL A 102 2.33 -10.94 6.83
CA VAL A 102 3.37 -9.98 6.49
C VAL A 102 4.49 -10.77 5.84
N LYS A 103 4.74 -10.51 4.57
CA LYS A 103 5.75 -11.18 3.76
C LYS A 103 6.85 -10.20 3.38
N ARG A 104 8.11 -10.62 3.45
CA ARG A 104 9.22 -9.86 2.88
C ARG A 104 9.21 -9.97 1.36
N LEU A 105 9.37 -8.84 0.68
CA LEU A 105 9.62 -8.86 -0.76
C LEU A 105 11.11 -9.11 -0.98
N SER A 106 11.43 -10.30 -1.50
CA SER A 106 12.80 -10.71 -1.84
C SER A 106 13.10 -10.59 -3.33
N GLU A 107 12.07 -10.40 -4.16
CA GLU A 107 12.22 -10.14 -5.58
C GLU A 107 12.66 -8.70 -5.82
N SER A 108 13.40 -8.47 -6.91
CA SER A 108 13.70 -7.12 -7.35
C SER A 108 12.38 -6.38 -7.64
N MET A 109 12.28 -5.11 -7.27
CA MET A 109 11.08 -4.30 -7.58
C MET A 109 10.82 -4.22 -9.09
N SER A 110 11.83 -4.43 -9.92
CA SER A 110 11.69 -4.52 -11.38
C SER A 110 10.88 -5.73 -11.86
N GLU A 111 10.78 -6.77 -11.04
CA GLU A 111 10.06 -8.02 -11.33
C GLU A 111 8.71 -8.09 -10.60
N PHE A 112 8.42 -7.12 -9.73
CA PHE A 112 7.23 -7.11 -8.91
C PHE A 112 5.96 -6.91 -9.74
N ASP A 113 5.00 -7.83 -9.60
CA ASP A 113 3.69 -7.74 -10.25
C ASP A 113 2.73 -6.87 -9.43
N LEU A 114 2.47 -5.66 -9.95
CA LEU A 114 1.53 -4.68 -9.38
C LEU A 114 0.09 -5.22 -9.27
N ASN A 115 -0.31 -6.17 -10.14
CA ASN A 115 -1.65 -6.77 -10.06
C ASN A 115 -1.87 -7.52 -8.74
N THR A 116 -0.79 -7.89 -8.06
CA THR A 116 -0.88 -8.62 -6.78
C THR A 116 -1.27 -7.73 -5.59
N ILE A 117 -1.37 -6.40 -5.79
CA ILE A 117 -1.67 -5.41 -4.74
C ILE A 117 -2.81 -4.44 -5.11
N THR A 118 -3.59 -4.71 -6.16
CA THR A 118 -4.71 -3.86 -6.60
C THR A 118 -5.90 -3.86 -5.65
N GLN A 119 -5.93 -4.78 -4.67
CA GLN A 119 -6.92 -4.82 -3.59
C GLN A 119 -6.48 -3.92 -2.44
N ALA A 120 -6.44 -2.61 -2.67
CA ALA A 120 -5.89 -1.61 -1.75
C ALA A 120 -6.34 -1.77 -0.29
N GLN A 121 -7.63 -2.03 -0.05
CA GLN A 121 -8.20 -2.19 1.29
C GLN A 121 -7.58 -3.36 2.07
N TYR A 122 -7.19 -4.43 1.38
CA TYR A 122 -6.77 -5.69 2.01
C TYR A 122 -5.32 -6.05 1.74
N THR A 123 -4.63 -5.27 0.91
CA THR A 123 -3.24 -5.50 0.50
C THR A 123 -2.51 -4.17 0.41
N SER A 124 -1.35 -4.09 1.06
CA SER A 124 -0.50 -2.91 0.97
C SER A 124 0.98 -3.30 0.96
N LEU A 125 1.77 -2.50 0.26
CA LEU A 125 3.22 -2.54 0.37
C LEU A 125 3.66 -1.58 1.46
N LEU A 126 4.66 -1.98 2.22
CA LEU A 126 5.19 -1.27 3.37
C LEU A 126 6.68 -1.09 3.14
N PHE A 127 7.16 0.15 3.13
CA PHE A 127 8.57 0.47 3.06
C PHE A 127 9.04 0.98 4.41
N LEU A 128 10.11 0.39 4.91
CA LEU A 128 10.64 0.62 6.25
C LEU A 128 12.17 0.75 6.21
N PRO A 129 12.78 1.34 7.25
CA PRO A 129 14.21 1.25 7.46
C PRO A 129 14.67 -0.20 7.63
N ASP A 130 15.98 -0.40 7.51
CA ASP A 130 16.57 -1.70 7.78
C ASP A 130 16.42 -2.12 9.25
N ARG A 131 16.24 -3.43 9.45
CA ARG A 131 16.22 -4.16 10.74
C ARG A 131 15.01 -3.93 11.66
N GLU A 132 14.47 -2.71 11.76
CA GLU A 132 13.30 -2.41 12.62
C GLU A 132 12.17 -1.73 11.82
N PRO A 133 10.90 -1.92 12.19
CA PRO A 133 10.36 -2.82 13.22
C PRO A 133 10.38 -4.31 12.81
N SER A 134 10.43 -5.24 13.75
CA SER A 134 10.29 -6.68 13.45
C SER A 134 8.99 -7.02 12.67
N ILE A 135 8.99 -8.08 11.86
CA ILE A 135 7.78 -8.53 11.12
C ILE A 135 6.59 -8.79 12.07
N ALA A 136 6.86 -9.34 13.26
CA ALA A 136 5.84 -9.57 14.29
C ALA A 136 5.25 -8.26 14.82
N THR A 137 6.08 -7.22 14.98
CA THR A 137 5.63 -5.87 15.36
C THR A 137 4.74 -5.29 14.27
N VAL A 138 5.16 -5.35 13.00
CA VAL A 138 4.35 -4.90 11.86
C VAL A 138 2.99 -5.59 11.86
N TRP A 139 2.96 -6.92 11.95
CA TRP A 139 1.70 -7.66 11.99
C TRP A 139 0.81 -7.25 13.18
N LYS A 140 1.39 -7.07 14.38
CA LYS A 140 0.65 -6.67 15.58
C LYS A 140 0.00 -5.29 15.43
N VAL A 141 0.63 -4.36 14.73
CA VAL A 141 0.05 -3.04 14.45
C VAL A 141 -1.08 -3.16 13.43
N PHE A 142 -0.84 -3.86 12.32
CA PHE A 142 -1.79 -3.96 11.21
C PHE A 142 -2.99 -4.87 11.48
N LYS A 143 -2.93 -5.83 12.42
CA LYS A 143 -4.06 -6.73 12.73
C LYS A 143 -5.34 -5.99 13.13
N ASN A 144 -5.20 -4.76 13.64
CA ASN A 144 -6.35 -3.93 14.03
C ASN A 144 -7.14 -3.41 12.81
N SER A 145 -6.61 -3.61 11.61
CA SER A 145 -7.19 -3.24 10.32
C SER A 145 -7.54 -4.48 9.48
N ASP A 146 -7.76 -5.65 10.10
CA ASP A 146 -8.00 -6.90 9.38
C ASP A 146 -9.26 -6.87 8.48
N THR A 147 -10.26 -6.07 8.84
CA THR A 147 -11.47 -5.85 8.03
C THR A 147 -11.27 -4.86 6.89
N GLY A 148 -10.07 -4.30 6.75
CA GLY A 148 -9.71 -3.33 5.75
C GLY A 148 -8.90 -2.18 6.35
N LEU A 149 -7.82 -1.82 5.68
CA LEU A 149 -6.98 -0.70 6.05
C LEU A 149 -7.64 0.61 5.60
N ASP A 150 -8.30 1.30 6.52
CA ASP A 150 -8.92 2.60 6.30
C ASP A 150 -8.01 3.76 6.71
N ALA A 151 -8.45 5.00 6.48
CA ALA A 151 -7.68 6.20 6.81
C ALA A 151 -7.27 6.26 8.30
N MET A 152 -8.18 5.92 9.22
CA MET A 152 -7.89 5.88 10.67
C MET A 152 -6.94 4.73 11.03
N GLY A 153 -7.07 3.57 10.40
CA GLY A 153 -6.17 2.44 10.57
C GLY A 153 -4.75 2.77 10.10
N MET A 154 -4.62 3.54 9.01
CA MET A 154 -3.33 4.05 8.54
C MET A 154 -2.74 5.07 9.49
N GLU A 155 -3.53 6.03 9.98
CA GLU A 155 -3.10 7.01 10.99
C GLU A 155 -2.50 6.31 12.22
N ARG A 156 -3.26 5.40 12.84
CA ARG A 156 -2.78 4.65 14.02
C ARG A 156 -1.53 3.84 13.73
N THR A 157 -1.40 3.32 12.51
CA THR A 157 -0.24 2.54 12.10
C THR A 157 0.99 3.42 11.97
N LEU A 158 0.85 4.57 11.30
CA LEU A 158 1.91 5.54 11.10
C LEU A 158 2.35 6.17 12.42
N ASP A 159 1.42 6.43 13.34
CA ASP A 159 1.70 6.89 14.72
C ASP A 159 2.54 5.90 15.54
N LEU A 160 2.42 4.60 15.25
CA LEU A 160 3.18 3.56 15.95
C LEU A 160 4.50 3.23 15.24
N LEU A 161 4.65 3.65 13.99
CA LEU A 161 5.75 3.30 13.09
C LEU A 161 6.23 4.55 12.33
N ASP A 162 6.92 5.45 13.02
CA ASP A 162 7.33 6.80 12.56
C ASP A 162 8.10 6.86 11.22
N ASN A 163 8.62 5.73 10.73
CA ASN A 163 9.38 5.64 9.47
C ASN A 163 8.72 4.75 8.41
N LEU A 164 7.44 4.44 8.56
CA LEU A 164 6.69 3.65 7.60
C LEU A 164 6.18 4.53 6.45
N LEU A 165 6.43 4.07 5.23
CA LEU A 165 5.71 4.53 4.05
C LEU A 165 4.80 3.40 3.54
N ILE A 166 3.50 3.67 3.46
CA ILE A 166 2.48 2.77 2.93
C ILE A 166 2.32 3.06 1.44
N CYS A 167 2.42 2.03 0.62
CA CYS A 167 2.14 2.08 -0.80
C CYS A 167 0.94 1.19 -1.13
N ARG A 168 -0.03 1.74 -1.84
CA ARG A 168 -1.25 1.05 -2.27
C ARG A 168 -1.48 1.25 -3.76
N VAL A 169 -2.18 0.32 -4.37
CA VAL A 169 -2.61 0.42 -5.77
C VAL A 169 -4.10 0.11 -5.81
N THR A 170 -4.83 0.97 -6.50
CA THR A 170 -6.26 0.83 -6.75
C THR A 170 -6.43 0.78 -8.25
N GLU A 171 -7.11 -0.26 -8.74
CA GLU A 171 -7.48 -0.40 -10.14
C GLU A 171 -8.99 -0.22 -10.28
N SER A 172 -9.39 0.59 -11.25
CA SER A 172 -10.78 0.79 -11.64
C SER A 172 -10.93 0.54 -13.14
N ASP A 173 -12.17 0.51 -13.64
CA ASP A 173 -12.44 0.29 -15.06
C ASP A 173 -11.85 1.36 -15.99
N THR A 174 -11.53 2.55 -15.46
CA THR A 174 -11.11 3.72 -16.26
C THR A 174 -9.67 4.14 -16.03
N HIS A 175 -9.11 3.82 -14.87
CA HIS A 175 -7.79 4.26 -14.45
C HIS A 175 -7.23 3.35 -13.34
N VAL A 176 -5.92 3.43 -13.18
CA VAL A 176 -5.20 2.91 -12.02
C VAL A 176 -4.63 4.10 -11.23
N SER A 177 -4.60 3.97 -9.92
CA SER A 177 -3.90 4.90 -9.05
C SER A 177 -2.94 4.15 -8.14
N THR A 178 -1.76 4.72 -7.90
CA THR A 178 -0.90 4.31 -6.79
C THR A 178 -0.80 5.44 -5.78
N GLN A 179 -0.88 5.09 -4.50
CA GLN A 179 -0.78 6.03 -3.40
C GLN A 179 0.44 5.73 -2.55
N PHE A 180 1.15 6.79 -2.18
CA PHE A 180 2.21 6.76 -1.16
C PHE A 180 1.75 7.61 0.02
N ILE A 181 1.66 7.00 1.19
CA ILE A 181 1.10 7.60 2.41
C ILE A 181 2.11 7.40 3.54
N GLY A 182 2.50 8.49 4.20
CA GLY A 182 3.48 8.46 5.28
C GLY A 182 3.64 9.83 5.93
N VAL A 183 4.69 10.00 6.72
CA VAL A 183 5.07 11.32 7.27
C VAL A 183 5.44 12.27 6.14
N VAL A 184 5.09 13.56 6.30
CA VAL A 184 5.23 14.59 5.25
C VAL A 184 6.63 14.59 4.66
N GLU A 185 7.68 14.56 5.49
CA GLU A 185 9.07 14.61 5.02
C GLU A 185 9.41 13.45 4.08
N GLN A 186 8.89 12.25 4.36
CA GLN A 186 9.14 11.08 3.53
C GLN A 186 8.41 11.13 2.19
N VAL A 187 7.20 11.70 2.20
CA VAL A 187 6.33 11.82 1.03
C VAL A 187 6.80 12.96 0.12
N ASP A 188 7.24 14.09 0.69
CA ASP A 188 7.70 15.26 -0.05
C ASP A 188 8.92 14.97 -0.93
N GLU A 189 9.78 14.02 -0.55
CA GLU A 189 10.89 13.58 -1.39
C GLU A 189 10.44 12.94 -2.72
N LEU A 190 9.26 12.31 -2.74
CA LEU A 190 8.66 11.80 -3.97
C LEU A 190 8.16 12.93 -4.87
N LEU A 191 7.78 14.09 -4.32
CA LEU A 191 7.43 15.26 -5.12
C LEU A 191 8.61 15.74 -5.95
N VAL A 192 9.82 15.72 -5.38
CA VAL A 192 11.04 16.08 -6.11
C VAL A 192 11.20 15.18 -7.34
N LYS A 193 11.05 13.86 -7.16
CA LYS A 193 11.12 12.90 -8.27
C LYS A 193 10.00 13.09 -9.30
N LEU A 194 8.77 13.34 -8.87
CA LEU A 194 7.65 13.60 -9.78
C LEU A 194 7.86 14.88 -10.61
N ASN A 195 8.43 15.91 -9.99
CA ASN A 195 8.77 17.16 -10.67
C ASN A 195 9.94 16.97 -11.65
N ASP A 196 10.98 16.23 -11.29
CA ASP A 196 12.10 15.89 -12.18
C ASP A 196 11.63 15.12 -13.43
N LEU A 197 10.61 14.28 -13.26
CA LEU A 197 9.97 13.52 -14.33
C LEU A 197 8.93 14.34 -15.13
N ASN A 198 8.74 15.63 -14.81
CA ASN A 198 7.74 16.52 -15.40
C ASN A 198 6.31 15.96 -15.35
N ILE A 199 5.97 15.24 -14.27
CA ILE A 199 4.60 14.76 -14.06
C ILE A 199 3.73 15.93 -13.63
N THR A 200 2.57 16.10 -14.25
CA THR A 200 1.69 17.23 -13.96
C THR A 200 1.00 17.04 -12.61
N ARG A 201 1.20 17.99 -11.69
CA ARG A 201 0.35 18.11 -10.51
C ARG A 201 -1.03 18.63 -10.91
N VAL A 202 -2.07 18.03 -10.34
CA VAL A 202 -3.45 18.50 -10.48
C VAL A 202 -4.12 18.59 -9.12
N GLU A 203 -5.15 19.42 -9.04
CA GLU A 203 -6.03 19.47 -7.87
C GLU A 203 -7.15 18.44 -8.01
N SER A 204 -7.70 17.99 -6.88
CA SER A 204 -8.66 16.89 -6.85
C SER A 204 -9.89 17.11 -7.73
N ASP A 205 -10.34 18.37 -7.85
CA ASP A 205 -11.52 18.76 -8.64
C ASP A 205 -11.31 18.61 -10.16
N ASP A 206 -10.06 18.56 -10.62
CA ASP A 206 -9.74 18.46 -12.05
C ASP A 206 -9.53 17.02 -12.52
N VAL A 207 -9.37 16.07 -11.59
CA VAL A 207 -9.10 14.67 -11.95
C VAL A 207 -10.26 14.03 -12.72
N ALA A 208 -11.50 14.27 -12.29
CA ALA A 208 -12.68 13.69 -12.95
C ALA A 208 -12.76 14.11 -14.44
N LYS A 209 -12.36 15.34 -14.76
CA LYS A 209 -12.30 15.85 -16.14
C LYS A 209 -11.20 15.16 -16.94
N LEU A 210 -10.09 14.80 -16.31
CA LEU A 210 -8.92 14.20 -16.97
C LEU A 210 -9.09 12.70 -17.20
N ILE A 211 -9.79 11.99 -16.31
CA ILE A 211 -10.10 10.57 -16.45
C ILE A 211 -11.20 10.34 -17.51
N SER A 212 -12.15 11.28 -17.64
CA SER A 212 -13.27 11.16 -18.57
C SER A 212 -12.91 11.48 -20.04
N ASN A 213 -11.69 11.94 -20.31
CA ASN A 213 -11.18 12.33 -21.64
C ASN A 213 -10.12 11.35 -22.15
#